data_AF-A0AAJ2GGG5-F1
#
_entry.id   AF-A0AAJ2GGG5-F1
#
_cell.length_a   1.000
_cell.length_b   1.000
_cell.length_c   1.000
_cell.angle_alpha   90.00
_cell.angle_beta   90.00
_cell.angle_gamma   90.00
#
_symmetry.space_group_name_H-M   'P 1'
#
loop_
_entity.id
_entity.type
_entity.pdbx_description
1 polymer ?
#
loop_
_entity_poly.entity_id
_entity_poly.type
_entity_poly.pdbx_seq_one_letter_code
_entity_poly.pdbx_strand_id
1 'polypeptide(L)'
;MISAVGRTQLRIENTVSILRGREVMRPEEATTPARQLYFSCMLAYIDPDGREKHQEATLVALRELLNPGAQDATKEACVRFANDIARGEFYRALAPARDLIALETPVPSFENAEA
;
A
#
# COMPACT_ATOMS: atom_id res chain seq x y z
N MET A 1 -17.51 -13.71 -11.98
CA MET A 1 -16.13 -13.93 -12.46
C MET A 1 -16.14 -13.80 -13.98
N ILE A 2 -15.29 -12.95 -14.56
CA ILE A 2 -15.17 -12.78 -16.02
C ILE A 2 -13.82 -13.40 -16.43
N SER A 3 -13.83 -14.35 -17.37
CA SER A 3 -12.61 -15.02 -17.87
C SER A 3 -12.57 -14.95 -19.40
N ALA A 4 -11.38 -14.72 -19.97
CA ALA A 4 -11.16 -14.72 -21.42
C ALA A 4 -9.93 -15.55 -21.78
N VAL A 5 -9.99 -16.26 -22.92
CA VAL A 5 -8.99 -17.24 -23.35
C VAL A 5 -7.98 -16.66 -24.35
N GLY A 6 -8.22 -15.44 -24.87
CA GLY A 6 -7.37 -14.76 -25.85
C GLY A 6 -7.20 -13.26 -25.57
N ARG A 7 -6.52 -12.54 -26.48
CA ARG A 7 -6.40 -11.07 -26.39
C ARG A 7 -7.78 -10.45 -26.32
N THR A 8 -8.06 -9.77 -25.22
CA THR A 8 -9.37 -9.19 -24.91
C THR A 8 -9.16 -7.77 -24.44
N GLN A 9 -9.91 -6.83 -25.01
CA GLN A 9 -9.96 -5.46 -24.54
C GLN A 9 -11.24 -5.30 -23.71
N LEU A 10 -11.08 -5.03 -22.42
CA LEU A 10 -12.19 -4.70 -21.54
C LEU A 10 -12.23 -3.17 -21.37
N ARG A 11 -13.30 -2.54 -21.85
CA ARG A 11 -13.57 -1.12 -21.64
C ARG A 11 -14.62 -0.98 -20.54
N ILE A 12 -14.29 -0.24 -19.49
CA ILE A 12 -15.18 0.07 -18.37
C ILE A 12 -15.43 1.57 -18.42
N GLU A 13 -16.67 1.98 -18.68
CA GLU A 13 -17.11 3.37 -18.70
C GLU A 13 -17.84 3.67 -17.39
N ASN A 14 -17.08 3.72 -16.30
CA ASN A 14 -17.61 4.05 -14.98
C ASN A 14 -16.61 4.96 -14.25
N THR A 15 -17.09 5.86 -13.41
CA THR A 15 -16.30 6.82 -12.62
C THR A 15 -15.78 6.19 -11.33
N VAL A 16 -15.45 4.89 -11.36
CA VAL A 16 -14.98 4.13 -10.18
C VAL A 16 -13.49 3.84 -10.28
N SER A 17 -12.81 3.90 -9.14
CA SER A 17 -11.44 3.43 -8.99
C SER A 17 -11.36 1.91 -9.15
N ILE A 18 -10.36 1.40 -9.88
CA ILE A 18 -10.17 -0.03 -10.12
C ILE A 18 -8.91 -0.51 -9.41
N LEU A 19 -9.05 -1.47 -8.51
CA LEU A 19 -7.95 -2.23 -7.92
C LEU A 19 -8.00 -3.68 -8.42
N ARG A 20 -6.83 -4.31 -8.62
CA ARG A 20 -6.79 -5.74 -8.90
C ARG A 20 -7.00 -6.50 -7.61
N GLY A 21 -7.62 -7.68 -7.66
CA GLY A 21 -7.92 -8.47 -6.46
C GLY A 21 -6.71 -8.81 -5.57
N ARG A 22 -5.48 -8.83 -6.12
CA ARG A 22 -4.24 -9.04 -5.35
C ARG A 22 -3.76 -7.79 -4.59
N GLU A 23 -4.32 -6.62 -4.89
CA GLU A 23 -3.98 -5.34 -4.29
C GLU A 23 -5.01 -4.92 -3.23
N VAL A 24 -6.04 -5.73 -2.99
CA VAL A 24 -7.05 -5.45 -1.96
C VAL A 24 -6.60 -6.05 -0.64
N MET A 25 -6.41 -5.19 0.35
CA MET A 25 -6.13 -5.58 1.74
C MET A 25 -7.39 -5.44 2.59
N ARG A 26 -7.68 -6.43 3.43
CA ARG A 26 -8.79 -6.39 4.39
C ARG A 26 -8.38 -5.67 5.68
N PRO A 27 -9.32 -5.07 6.43
CA PRO A 27 -9.00 -4.38 7.67
C PRO A 27 -8.36 -5.32 8.72
N GLU A 28 -8.68 -6.62 8.70
CA GLU A 28 -8.06 -7.59 9.61
C GLU A 28 -6.58 -7.86 9.30
N GLU A 29 -6.14 -7.58 8.07
CA GLU A 29 -4.75 -7.78 7.64
C GLU A 29 -3.85 -6.58 8.01
N ALA A 30 -4.44 -5.43 8.32
CA ALA A 30 -3.77 -4.17 8.67
C ALA A 30 -3.22 -4.16 10.11
N THR A 31 -2.43 -5.18 10.44
CA THR A 31 -1.95 -5.44 11.81
C THR A 31 -0.66 -4.70 12.18
N THR A 32 0.04 -4.12 11.20
CA THR A 32 1.33 -3.45 11.39
C THR A 32 1.31 -2.03 10.80
N PRO A 33 2.15 -1.09 11.27
CA PRO A 33 2.19 0.27 10.75
C PRO A 33 2.29 0.37 9.21
N ALA A 34 3.15 -0.43 8.57
CA ALA A 34 3.26 -0.41 7.11
C ALA A 34 1.99 -0.92 6.40
N ARG A 35 1.32 -1.94 6.98
CA ARG A 35 0.06 -2.45 6.45
C ARG A 35 -1.11 -1.50 6.69
N GLN A 36 -1.14 -0.81 7.83
CA GLN A 36 -2.11 0.24 8.12
C GLN A 36 -1.97 1.39 7.12
N LEU A 37 -0.74 1.83 6.85
CA LEU A 37 -0.43 2.83 5.84
C LEU A 37 -0.91 2.40 4.44
N TYR A 38 -0.65 1.15 4.04
CA TYR A 38 -1.15 0.61 2.78
C TYR A 38 -2.68 0.61 2.73
N PHE A 39 -3.34 0.12 3.78
CA PHE A 39 -4.78 0.01 3.86
C PHE A 39 -5.48 1.37 3.80
N SER A 40 -5.02 2.36 4.57
CA SER A 40 -5.59 3.70 4.55
C SER A 40 -5.34 4.43 3.22
N CYS A 41 -4.19 4.22 2.59
CA CYS A 41 -3.90 4.72 1.25
C CYS A 41 -4.84 4.10 0.20
N MET A 42 -5.11 2.80 0.32
CA MET A 42 -6.05 2.07 -0.52
C MET A 42 -7.47 2.63 -0.36
N LEU A 43 -7.91 2.89 0.88
CA LEU A 43 -9.19 3.54 1.15
C LEU A 43 -9.27 4.94 0.53
N ALA A 44 -8.23 5.76 0.66
CA ALA A 44 -8.17 7.09 0.04
C ALA A 44 -8.28 7.06 -1.50
N TYR A 45 -7.87 5.94 -2.12
CA TYR A 45 -8.00 5.71 -3.56
C TYR A 45 -9.41 5.26 -3.98
N ILE A 46 -10.06 4.37 -3.21
CA ILE A 46 -11.37 3.79 -3.57
C ILE A 46 -12.58 4.59 -3.06
N ASP A 47 -12.40 5.37 -2.00
CA ASP A 47 -13.42 6.19 -1.34
C ASP A 47 -13.04 7.68 -1.45
N PRO A 48 -13.36 8.34 -2.59
CA PRO A 48 -13.03 9.75 -2.80
C PRO A 48 -13.75 10.69 -1.84
N ASP A 49 -14.97 10.35 -1.40
CA ASP A 49 -15.77 11.14 -0.45
C ASP A 49 -15.14 11.13 0.96
N GLY A 50 -14.59 9.99 1.38
CA GLY A 50 -13.86 9.84 2.65
C GLY A 50 -12.35 10.15 2.58
N ARG A 51 -11.84 10.61 1.43
CA ARG A 51 -10.40 10.69 1.14
C ARG A 51 -9.58 11.43 2.18
N GLU A 52 -10.05 12.60 2.63
CA GLU A 52 -9.31 13.43 3.58
C GLU A 52 -9.05 12.67 4.89
N LYS A 53 -10.09 12.03 5.43
CA LYS A 53 -10.00 11.18 6.63
C LYS A 53 -9.04 10.01 6.45
N HIS A 54 -9.08 9.36 5.29
CA HIS A 54 -8.19 8.23 4.99
C HIS A 54 -6.73 8.69 4.79
N GLN A 55 -6.54 9.87 4.21
CA GLN A 55 -5.22 10.50 4.07
C GLN A 55 -4.64 10.85 5.45
N GLU A 56 -5.44 11.41 6.37
CA GLU A 56 -5.01 11.67 7.74
C GLU A 56 -4.56 10.39 8.45
N ALA A 57 -5.35 9.32 8.37
CA ALA A 57 -4.98 8.01 8.94
C ALA A 57 -3.67 7.48 8.34
N THR A 58 -3.46 7.70 7.04
CA THR A 58 -2.22 7.35 6.35
C THR A 58 -1.02 8.13 6.89
N LEU A 59 -1.17 9.44 7.13
CA LEU A 59 -0.10 10.28 7.68
C LEU A 59 0.28 9.90 9.11
N VAL A 60 -0.68 9.45 9.92
CA VAL A 60 -0.42 8.91 11.26
C VAL A 60 0.48 7.67 11.16
N ALA A 61 0.11 6.68 10.34
CA ALA A 61 0.92 5.48 10.14
C ALA A 61 2.31 5.79 9.53
N LEU A 62 2.39 6.75 8.62
CA LEU A 62 3.65 7.20 8.04
C LEU A 62 4.62 7.76 9.09
N ARG A 63 4.09 8.49 10.07
CA ARG A 63 4.90 9.08 11.15
C ARG A 63 5.47 8.01 12.08
N GLU A 64 4.73 6.95 12.35
CA GLU A 64 5.22 5.79 13.12
C GLU A 64 6.40 5.09 12.40
N LEU A 65 6.33 4.97 11.08
CA LEU A 65 7.40 4.39 10.26
C LEU A 65 8.65 5.30 10.15
N LEU A 66 8.48 6.61 10.30
CA LEU A 66 9.56 7.61 10.29
C LEU A 66 10.22 7.79 11.66
N ASN A 67 10.18 6.79 12.53
CA ASN A 67 10.87 6.85 13.81
C ASN A 67 12.40 7.06 13.64
N PRO A 68 13.09 7.68 14.62
CA PRO A 68 14.53 7.97 14.51
C PRO A 68 15.41 6.73 14.29
N GLY A 69 14.96 5.56 14.76
CA GLY A 69 15.64 4.27 14.63
C GLY A 69 15.36 3.55 13.31
N ALA A 70 14.56 4.11 12.41
CA ALA A 70 14.22 3.48 11.14
C ALA A 70 15.46 3.34 10.24
N GLN A 71 15.54 2.23 9.53
CA GLN A 71 16.59 1.98 8.53
C GLN A 71 16.49 3.01 7.40
N ASP A 72 17.62 3.30 6.75
CA ASP A 72 17.65 4.28 5.65
C ASP A 72 16.73 3.88 4.48
N ALA A 73 16.63 2.58 4.18
CA ALA A 73 15.71 2.05 3.19
C ALA A 73 14.24 2.36 3.52
N THR A 74 13.85 2.27 4.80
CA THR A 74 12.49 2.61 5.27
C THR A 74 12.24 4.10 5.12
N LYS A 75 13.20 4.94 5.52
CA LYS A 75 13.10 6.41 5.37
C LYS A 75 12.95 6.80 3.91
N GLU A 76 13.73 6.22 3.01
CA GLU A 76 13.64 6.48 1.57
C GLU A 76 12.27 6.08 1.01
N ALA A 77 11.77 4.90 1.35
CA ALA A 77 10.44 4.45 0.94
C ALA A 77 9.32 5.35 1.49
N CYS A 78 9.42 5.81 2.74
CA CYS A 78 8.51 6.79 3.33
C CYS A 78 8.52 8.13 2.56
N VAL A 79 9.69 8.62 2.14
CA VAL A 79 9.80 9.85 1.34
C VAL A 79 9.16 9.68 -0.04
N ARG A 80 9.39 8.54 -0.71
CA ARG A 80 8.72 8.25 -2.00
C ARG A 80 7.20 8.23 -1.83
N PHE A 81 6.72 7.53 -0.81
CA PHE A 81 5.30 7.46 -0.47
C PHE A 81 4.69 8.85 -0.21
N ALA A 82 5.34 9.66 0.65
CA ALA A 82 4.86 11.01 0.98
C ALA A 82 4.75 11.92 -0.24
N ASN A 83 5.70 11.82 -1.18
CA ASN A 83 5.68 12.59 -2.42
C ASN A 83 4.52 12.22 -3.34
N ASP A 84 4.14 10.94 -3.41
CA ASP A 84 2.99 10.50 -4.21
C ASP A 84 1.67 10.97 -3.58
N ILE A 85 1.53 10.87 -2.25
CA ILE A 85 0.36 11.39 -1.52
C ILE A 85 0.22 12.90 -1.66
N ALA A 86 1.32 13.66 -1.55
CA ALA A 86 1.30 15.12 -1.71
C ALA A 86 0.84 15.57 -3.10
N ARG A 87 0.97 14.71 -4.11
CA ARG A 87 0.48 14.93 -5.48
C ARG A 87 -0.95 14.41 -5.71
N GLY A 88 -1.56 13.76 -4.72
CA GLY A 88 -2.86 13.09 -4.86
C GLY A 88 -2.80 11.76 -5.62
N GLU A 89 -1.60 11.22 -5.84
CA GLU A 89 -1.36 10.00 -6.63
C GLU A 89 -1.49 8.73 -5.77
N PHE A 90 -2.66 8.52 -5.13
CA PHE A 90 -2.88 7.44 -4.15
C PHE A 90 -2.62 6.04 -4.70
N TYR A 91 -2.99 5.77 -5.95
CA TYR A 91 -2.72 4.48 -6.57
C TYR A 91 -1.21 4.23 -6.75
N ARG A 92 -0.46 5.27 -7.14
CA ARG A 92 1.00 5.18 -7.28
C ARG A 92 1.67 4.96 -5.92
N ALA A 93 1.15 5.61 -4.88
CA ALA A 93 1.63 5.47 -3.51
C ALA A 93 1.48 4.04 -2.95
N LEU A 94 0.60 3.19 -3.52
CA LEU A 94 0.48 1.78 -3.10
C LEU A 94 1.77 0.97 -3.35
N ALA A 95 2.59 1.35 -4.34
CA ALA A 95 3.84 0.67 -4.62
C ALA A 95 4.89 0.85 -3.50
N PRO A 96 5.30 2.09 -3.12
CA PRO A 96 6.23 2.28 -2.01
C PRO A 96 5.64 1.81 -0.66
N ALA A 97 4.32 1.83 -0.47
CA ALA A 97 3.70 1.23 0.71
C ALA A 97 3.94 -0.29 0.80
N ARG A 98 3.96 -1.01 -0.33
CA ARG A 98 4.31 -2.45 -0.35
C ARG A 98 5.78 -2.69 -0.03
N ASP A 99 6.67 -1.82 -0.50
CA ASP A 99 8.08 -1.87 -0.12
C ASP A 99 8.24 -1.73 1.40
N LEU A 100 7.50 -0.80 2.02
CA LEU A 100 7.48 -0.61 3.48
C LEU A 100 7.01 -1.87 4.21
N ILE A 101 5.97 -2.55 3.71
CA ILE A 101 5.50 -3.83 4.28
C ILE A 101 6.60 -4.92 4.20
N ALA A 102 7.34 -4.95 3.08
CA ALA A 102 8.43 -5.91 2.90
C ALA A 102 9.64 -5.62 3.80
N LEU A 103 9.92 -4.35 4.09
CA LEU A 103 10.98 -3.96 5.02
C LEU A 103 10.61 -4.22 6.49
N GLU A 104 9.33 -4.09 6.83
CA GLU A 104 8.82 -4.32 8.20
C GLU A 104 8.64 -5.80 8.52
N THR A 105 8.27 -6.63 7.54
CA THR A 105 8.17 -8.07 7.72
C THR A 105 9.58 -8.66 7.63
N PRO A 106 10.18 -9.15 8.73
CA PRO A 106 11.45 -9.86 8.63
C PRO A 106 11.21 -11.06 7.72
N VAL A 107 11.90 -11.07 6.57
CA VAL A 107 12.01 -12.29 5.77
C VAL A 107 12.58 -13.34 6.74
N PRO A 108 11.87 -14.45 7.02
CA PRO A 108 12.49 -15.52 7.77
C PRO A 108 13.72 -15.95 6.96
N SER A 109 14.91 -15.65 7.48
CA SER A 109 16.15 -16.19 6.95
C SER A 109 16.01 -17.70 6.98
N PHE A 110 15.76 -18.32 5.83
CA PHE A 110 15.89 -19.76 5.65
C PHE A 110 17.39 -20.07 5.68
N GLU A 111 17.97 -20.10 6.88
CA GLU A 111 19.24 -20.72 7.15
C GLU A 111 19.01 -21.81 8.19
N ASN A 112 19.53 -23.00 7.88
CA ASN A 112 19.56 -24.25 8.65
C ASN A 112 18.42 -25.26 8.39
N ALA A 113 18.68 -26.20 7.47
CA ALA A 113 18.81 -27.62 7.82
C ALA A 113 19.33 -28.44 6.61
N GLU A 114 20.66 -28.45 6.42
CA GLU A 114 21.35 -29.67 6.00
C GLU A 114 21.72 -30.42 7.29
N ALA A 115 21.14 -31.61 7.49
CA ALA A 115 21.63 -32.68 8.34
C ALA A 115 20.93 -33.99 7.95
#